data_AF-A0A2T5GX82-F1
#
_entry.id   AF-A0A2T5GX82-F1
#
_cell.length_a   1.000
_cell.length_b   1.000
_cell.length_c   1.000
_cell.angle_alpha   90.00
_cell.angle_beta   90.00
_cell.angle_gamma   90.00
#
_symmetry.space_group_name_H-M   'P 1'
#
loop_
_entity.id
_entity.type
_entity.pdbx_description
1 polymer ?
#
loop_
_entity_poly.entity_id
_entity_poly.type
_entity_poly.pdbx_seq_one_letter_code
_entity_poly.pdbx_strand_id
1 'polypeptide(L)'
;MASGVGDETPVETRCVMRGASVVPPSPVHLGYRDEADGSATVRWTRRSRAGWRWIDGVDAPLAEEREAYRVTIATALGLRDVDVAVPSVSITAAERTGAVSVVVRQRGMFGESSAAELNVPA
;
A
#
# COMPACT_ATOMS: atom_id res chain seq x y z
N MET A 1 -17.47 1.62 23.61
CA MET A 1 -17.01 1.88 24.98
C MET A 1 -16.84 0.52 25.63
N ALA A 2 -15.63 0.18 26.08
CA ALA A 2 -15.41 -0.98 26.93
C ALA A 2 -15.23 -0.45 28.34
N SER A 3 -16.09 -0.82 29.27
CA SER A 3 -15.96 -0.50 30.69
C SER A 3 -15.86 -1.82 31.45
N GLY A 4 -14.73 -2.06 32.09
CA GLY A 4 -14.61 -3.13 33.09
C GLY A 4 -15.23 -2.65 34.40
N VAL A 5 -15.85 -3.56 35.15
CA VAL A 5 -16.31 -3.27 36.51
C VAL A 5 -15.07 -3.07 37.39
N GLY A 6 -14.71 -1.81 37.68
CA GLY A 6 -13.57 -1.45 38.52
C GLY A 6 -12.87 -0.11 38.22
N ASP A 7 -13.13 0.53 37.08
CA ASP A 7 -12.44 1.79 36.71
C ASP A 7 -13.15 3.05 37.27
N GLU A 8 -12.40 3.90 37.96
CA GLU A 8 -12.93 5.09 38.65
C GLU A 8 -13.19 6.29 37.72
N THR A 9 -12.64 6.28 36.50
CA THR A 9 -12.85 7.35 35.51
C THR A 9 -12.92 6.79 34.09
N PRO A 10 -13.99 7.08 33.32
CA PRO A 10 -14.05 6.73 31.89
C PRO A 10 -12.90 7.39 31.12
N VAL A 11 -12.14 6.60 30.37
CA VAL A 11 -11.16 7.14 29.42
C VAL A 11 -11.90 7.53 28.14
N GLU A 12 -11.98 8.83 27.84
CA GLU A 12 -12.43 9.30 26.54
C GLU A 12 -11.36 9.03 25.48
N THR A 13 -11.71 8.26 24.44
CA THR A 13 -10.87 8.06 23.28
C THR A 13 -11.52 8.67 22.04
N ARG A 14 -10.76 9.49 21.32
CA ARG A 14 -11.23 10.14 20.10
C ARG A 14 -11.01 9.21 18.90
N CYS A 15 -12.09 8.67 18.35
CA CYS A 15 -12.05 7.93 17.09
C CYS A 15 -12.39 8.87 15.93
N VAL A 16 -11.40 9.17 15.07
CA VAL A 16 -11.63 9.95 13.84
C VAL A 16 -11.98 8.99 12.71
N MET A 17 -13.19 9.09 12.18
CA MET A 17 -13.63 8.30 11.03
C MET A 17 -12.95 8.82 9.76
N ARG A 18 -11.98 8.07 9.23
CA ARG A 18 -11.20 8.45 8.03
C ARG A 18 -11.78 7.95 6.71
N GLY A 19 -13.00 7.40 6.71
CA GLY A 19 -13.60 6.83 5.49
C GLY A 19 -12.91 5.55 4.99
N ALA A 20 -12.07 4.90 5.81
CA ALA A 20 -11.30 3.70 5.41
C ALA A 20 -12.17 2.51 4.94
N SER A 21 -13.47 2.52 5.26
CA SER A 21 -14.42 1.50 4.81
C SER A 21 -14.87 1.67 3.36
N VAL A 22 -14.79 2.88 2.79
CA VAL A 22 -15.27 3.16 1.42
C VAL A 22 -14.15 3.21 0.37
N VAL A 23 -12.89 3.23 0.79
CA VAL A 23 -11.72 3.14 -0.10
C VAL A 23 -11.15 1.71 -0.15
N PRO A 24 -10.32 1.35 -1.14
CA PRO A 24 -9.70 0.03 -1.18
C PRO A 24 -8.87 -0.28 0.08
N PRO A 25 -8.62 -1.56 0.39
CA PRO A 25 -7.65 -1.89 1.43
C PRO A 25 -6.23 -1.49 0.98
N SER A 26 -5.35 -1.14 1.93
CA SER A 26 -3.95 -0.85 1.60
C SER A 26 -3.22 -2.10 1.10
N PRO A 27 -2.32 -1.96 0.11
CA PRO A 27 -1.38 -3.02 -0.24
C PRO A 27 -0.54 -3.48 0.95
N VAL A 28 -0.04 -4.70 0.91
CA VAL A 28 0.79 -5.28 1.98
C VAL A 28 2.01 -5.99 1.41
N HIS A 29 2.93 -6.38 2.28
CA HIS A 29 4.15 -7.12 1.91
C HIS A 29 4.96 -6.41 0.83
N LEU A 30 5.13 -5.09 0.97
CA LEU A 30 6.05 -4.36 0.11
C LEU A 30 7.45 -4.91 0.32
N GLY A 31 8.11 -5.26 -0.77
CA GLY A 31 9.48 -5.71 -0.79
C GLY A 31 10.13 -5.27 -2.10
N TYR A 32 11.46 -5.31 -2.13
CA TYR A 32 12.22 -4.99 -3.33
C TYR A 32 13.17 -6.13 -3.67
N ARG A 33 13.58 -6.16 -4.94
CA ARG A 33 14.63 -7.03 -5.45
C ARG A 33 15.60 -6.19 -6.26
N ASP A 34 16.89 -6.36 -6.01
CA ASP A 34 17.95 -5.78 -6.83
C ASP A 34 18.02 -6.48 -8.19
N GLU A 35 18.24 -5.70 -9.24
CA GLU A 35 18.45 -6.17 -10.59
C GLU A 35 19.92 -6.00 -10.99
N ALA A 36 20.35 -6.75 -12.02
CA ALA A 36 21.77 -6.79 -12.42
C ALA A 36 22.31 -5.46 -12.98
N ASP A 37 21.42 -4.56 -13.42
CA ASP A 37 21.76 -3.23 -13.96
C ASP A 37 21.82 -2.14 -12.88
N GLY A 38 21.69 -2.51 -11.60
CA GLY A 38 21.65 -1.57 -10.47
C GLY A 38 20.27 -0.94 -10.25
N SER A 39 19.26 -1.33 -11.03
CA SER A 39 17.87 -0.97 -10.75
C SER A 39 17.28 -1.82 -9.62
N ALA A 40 16.09 -1.47 -9.17
CA ALA A 40 15.32 -2.25 -8.21
C ALA A 40 13.90 -2.46 -8.70
N THR A 41 13.36 -3.65 -8.53
CA THR A 41 11.93 -3.91 -8.69
C THR A 41 11.27 -3.95 -7.32
N VAL A 42 10.37 -3.01 -7.03
CA VAL A 42 9.51 -3.06 -5.85
C VAL A 42 8.22 -3.79 -6.20
N ARG A 43 7.77 -4.69 -5.31
CA ARG A 43 6.56 -5.49 -5.46
C ARG A 43 5.74 -5.45 -4.18
N TRP A 44 4.43 -5.67 -4.31
CA TRP A 44 3.53 -5.78 -3.18
C TRP A 44 2.44 -6.84 -3.44
N THR A 45 1.67 -7.15 -2.40
CA THR A 45 0.49 -8.01 -2.50
C THR A 45 -0.77 -7.17 -2.40
N ARG A 46 -1.66 -7.34 -3.39
CA ARG A 46 -3.01 -6.77 -3.37
C ARG A 46 -3.84 -7.41 -2.26
N ARG A 47 -4.70 -6.62 -1.60
CA ARG A 47 -5.72 -7.16 -0.69
C ARG A 47 -7.10 -7.10 -1.32
N SER A 48 -7.92 -8.11 -1.08
CA SER A 48 -9.33 -8.14 -1.46
C SER A 48 -10.23 -7.94 -0.24
N ARG A 49 -11.39 -7.32 -0.45
CA ARG A 49 -12.48 -7.27 0.54
C ARG A 49 -13.55 -8.33 0.28
N ALA A 50 -13.49 -9.04 -0.84
CA ALA A 50 -14.45 -10.08 -1.22
C ALA A 50 -13.79 -11.45 -1.36
N GLY A 51 -14.56 -12.47 -1.72
CA GLY A 51 -14.04 -13.81 -1.97
C GLY A 51 -13.57 -14.54 -0.72
N TRP A 52 -14.36 -14.46 0.37
CA TRP A 52 -14.05 -15.16 1.63
C TRP A 52 -14.22 -16.67 1.55
N ARG A 53 -14.79 -17.17 0.44
CA ARG A 53 -14.81 -18.59 0.12
C ARG A 53 -13.48 -18.95 -0.52
N TRP A 54 -12.77 -19.89 0.09
CA TRP A 54 -11.58 -20.45 -0.52
C TRP A 54 -11.98 -21.28 -1.74
N ILE A 55 -11.51 -20.86 -2.91
CA ILE A 55 -11.70 -21.57 -4.18
C ILE A 55 -10.29 -21.91 -4.68
N ASP A 56 -10.01 -23.19 -4.84
CA ASP A 56 -8.69 -23.63 -5.29
C ASP A 56 -8.40 -23.14 -6.70
N GLY A 57 -7.16 -22.69 -6.92
CA GLY A 57 -6.67 -22.26 -8.24
C GLY A 57 -7.12 -20.87 -8.70
N VAL A 58 -7.82 -20.10 -7.86
CA VAL A 58 -8.28 -18.75 -8.21
C VAL A 58 -7.82 -17.75 -7.15
N ASP A 59 -7.21 -16.65 -7.59
CA ASP A 59 -6.88 -15.54 -6.70
C ASP A 59 -8.14 -14.87 -6.16
N ALA A 60 -8.01 -14.26 -4.97
CA ALA A 60 -9.10 -13.48 -4.40
C ALA A 60 -9.55 -12.39 -5.40
N PRO A 61 -10.87 -12.22 -5.62
CA PRO A 61 -11.39 -11.28 -6.60
C PRO A 61 -10.89 -9.85 -6.33
N LEU A 62 -10.89 -9.01 -7.36
CA LEU A 62 -10.44 -7.63 -7.21
C LEU A 62 -11.30 -6.85 -6.20
N ALA A 63 -12.63 -6.95 -6.34
CA ALA A 63 -13.63 -6.20 -5.57
C ALA A 63 -13.51 -4.66 -5.72
N GLU A 64 -12.87 -4.21 -6.80
CA GLU A 64 -12.77 -2.82 -7.29
C GLU A 64 -13.02 -2.82 -8.81
N GLU A 65 -13.28 -1.66 -9.40
CA GLU A 65 -13.54 -1.54 -10.86
C GLU A 65 -12.35 -1.94 -11.74
N ARG A 66 -11.13 -1.68 -11.27
CA ARG A 66 -9.87 -1.97 -11.96
C ARG A 66 -8.73 -2.08 -10.94
N GLU A 67 -7.72 -2.86 -11.28
CA GLU A 67 -6.50 -2.89 -10.49
C GLU A 67 -5.64 -1.66 -10.87
N ALA A 68 -5.44 -0.76 -9.92
CA ALA A 68 -4.69 0.47 -10.12
C ALA A 68 -4.03 0.94 -8.83
N TYR A 69 -2.82 1.46 -8.94
CA TYR A 69 -2.03 1.96 -7.82
C TYR A 69 -1.39 3.30 -8.17
N ARG A 70 -1.44 4.24 -7.22
CA ARG A 70 -0.57 5.42 -7.21
C ARG A 70 0.69 5.05 -6.43
N VAL A 71 1.84 5.24 -7.06
CA VAL A 71 3.14 5.08 -6.43
C VAL A 71 3.86 6.42 -6.43
N THR A 72 4.27 6.87 -5.26
CA THR A 72 5.17 8.02 -5.09
C THR A 72 6.55 7.50 -4.73
N ILE A 73 7.54 7.84 -5.54
CA ILE A 73 8.94 7.46 -5.37
C ILE A 73 9.73 8.72 -5.02
N ALA A 74 10.29 8.78 -3.82
CA ALA A 74 11.14 9.86 -3.35
C ALA A 74 12.60 9.44 -3.42
N THR A 75 13.40 10.18 -4.18
CA THR A 75 14.83 9.93 -4.41
C THR A 75 15.64 11.19 -4.09
N ALA A 76 16.97 11.07 -4.15
CA ALA A 76 17.85 12.24 -4.08
C ALA A 76 17.65 13.23 -5.26
N LEU A 77 17.09 12.77 -6.38
CA LEU A 77 16.81 13.58 -7.56
C LEU A 77 15.45 14.30 -7.49
N GLY A 78 14.56 13.89 -6.57
CA GLY A 78 13.23 14.47 -6.39
C GLY A 78 12.12 13.42 -6.23
N LEU A 79 10.88 13.87 -6.39
CA LEU A 79 9.67 13.06 -6.29
C LEU A 79 9.16 12.66 -7.69
N ARG A 80 8.82 11.38 -7.84
CA ARG A 80 8.14 10.85 -9.03
C ARG A 80 6.85 10.14 -8.63
N ASP A 81 5.74 10.63 -9.17
CA ASP A 81 4.46 9.94 -9.10
C ASP A 81 4.22 9.12 -10.37
N VAL A 82 3.81 7.87 -10.21
CA VAL A 82 3.46 6.98 -11.32
C VAL A 82 2.19 6.19 -10.98
N ASP A 83 1.32 6.06 -11.97
CA ASP A 83 0.17 5.16 -11.90
C ASP A 83 0.54 3.83 -12.55
N VAL A 84 0.32 2.71 -11.84
CA VAL A 84 0.57 1.35 -12.35
C VAL A 84 -0.66 0.48 -12.22
N ALA A 85 -0.87 -0.42 -13.18
CA ALA A 85 -1.99 -1.36 -13.20
C ALA A 85 -1.61 -2.78 -12.73
N VAL A 86 -0.38 -2.95 -12.25
CA VAL A 86 0.18 -4.20 -11.74
C VAL A 86 0.85 -3.95 -10.39
N PRO A 87 0.97 -4.96 -9.51
CA PRO A 87 1.49 -4.78 -8.15
C PRO A 87 3.02 -4.72 -8.11
N SER A 88 3.61 -3.92 -8.99
CA SER A 88 5.05 -3.71 -9.09
C SER A 88 5.40 -2.37 -9.72
N VAL A 89 6.54 -1.82 -9.33
CA VAL A 89 7.13 -0.62 -9.93
C VAL A 89 8.65 -0.74 -9.98
N SER A 90 9.25 -0.22 -11.05
CA SER A 90 10.70 -0.19 -11.22
C SER A 90 11.26 1.13 -10.69
N ILE A 91 12.36 1.05 -9.94
CA ILE A 91 13.26 2.15 -9.60
C ILE A 91 14.49 2.00 -10.46
N THR A 92 14.77 2.96 -11.34
CA THR A 92 15.93 2.93 -12.22
C THR A 92 17.24 3.09 -11.44
N ALA A 93 18.36 2.64 -12.02
CA ALA A 93 19.68 2.84 -11.41
C ALA A 93 20.01 4.32 -11.19
N ALA A 94 19.52 5.22 -12.08
CA ALA A 94 19.71 6.66 -11.93
C ALA A 94 18.92 7.23 -10.74
N GLU A 95 17.73 6.71 -10.47
CA GLU A 95 16.92 7.08 -9.30
C GLU A 95 17.53 6.55 -7.99
N ARG A 96 18.23 5.42 -8.05
CA ARG A 96 18.83 4.72 -6.91
C ARG A 96 20.29 5.15 -6.63
N THR A 97 20.55 6.45 -6.66
CA THR A 97 21.86 7.00 -6.26
C THR A 97 22.02 7.13 -4.74
N GLY A 98 20.98 6.81 -3.98
CA GLY A 98 20.91 6.82 -2.53
C GLY A 98 19.68 6.05 -2.04
N ALA A 99 19.32 6.21 -0.77
CA ALA A 99 18.09 5.62 -0.25
C ALA A 99 16.85 6.19 -0.96
N VAL A 100 15.92 5.31 -1.35
CA VAL A 100 14.69 5.64 -2.04
C VAL A 100 13.50 5.26 -1.17
N SER A 101 12.58 6.20 -0.93
CA SER A 101 11.32 5.92 -0.24
C SER A 101 10.22 5.70 -1.26
N VAL A 102 9.51 4.58 -1.15
CA VAL A 102 8.39 4.22 -2.03
C VAL A 102 7.12 4.16 -1.21
N VAL A 103 6.12 4.90 -1.67
CA VAL A 103 4.80 4.98 -1.06
C VAL A 103 3.77 4.50 -2.08
N VAL A 104 2.99 3.49 -1.73
CA VAL A 104 2.00 2.85 -2.60
C VAL A 104 0.60 3.05 -2.02
N ARG A 105 -0.36 3.42 -2.87
CA ARG A 105 -1.80 3.45 -2.56
C ARG A 105 -2.56 2.73 -3.66
N GLN A 106 -3.50 1.88 -3.27
CA GLN A 106 -4.46 1.30 -4.21
C GLN A 106 -5.54 2.34 -4.50
N ARG A 107 -5.87 2.52 -5.78
CA ARG A 107 -6.90 3.45 -6.24
C ARG A 107 -8.20 2.68 -6.47
N GLY A 108 -9.28 3.18 -5.91
CA GLY A 108 -10.64 2.71 -6.15
C GLY A 108 -11.57 3.86 -6.54
N MET A 109 -12.82 3.52 -6.83
CA MET A 109 -13.84 4.47 -7.28
C MET A 109 -14.03 5.65 -6.31
N PHE A 110 -13.97 5.39 -5.01
CA PHE A 110 -14.25 6.40 -3.97
C PHE A 110 -13.00 7.04 -3.37
N GLY A 111 -11.81 6.70 -3.88
CA GLY A 111 -10.54 7.28 -3.43
C GLY A 111 -9.39 6.29 -3.31
N GLU A 112 -8.31 6.76 -2.72
CA GLU A 112 -7.09 6.00 -2.49
C GLU A 112 -7.07 5.36 -1.10
N SER A 113 -6.47 4.18 -1.00
CA SER A 113 -6.24 3.53 0.28
C SER A 113 -5.20 4.26 1.14
N SER A 114 -5.09 3.87 2.42
CA SER A 114 -3.99 4.35 3.28
C SER A 114 -2.63 3.94 2.69
N ALA A 115 -1.58 4.67 3.08
CA ALA A 115 -0.22 4.41 2.64
C ALA A 115 0.29 3.03 3.02
N ALA A 116 0.92 2.36 2.06
CA ALA A 116 1.91 1.33 2.32
C ALA A 116 3.29 1.86 1.91
N GLU A 117 4.29 1.73 2.77
CA GLU A 117 5.57 2.41 2.61
C GLU A 117 6.74 1.42 2.68
N LEU A 118 7.78 1.65 1.89
CA LEU A 118 9.01 0.87 1.85
C LEU A 118 10.21 1.79 1.62
N ASN A 119 11.27 1.60 2.40
CA ASN A 119 12.56 2.22 2.12
C ASN A 119 13.46 1.19 1.41
N VAL A 120 13.96 1.56 0.23
CA VAL A 120 14.94 0.81 -0.54
C VAL A 120 16.31 1.45 -0.30
N PRO A 121 17.30 0.72 0.23
CA PRO A 121 18.65 1.26 0.40
C PRO A 121 19.31 1.52 -0.96
N ALA A 122 20.40 2.29 -0.96
CA ALA A 122 21.24 2.47 -2.14
C ALA A 122 21.71 1.12 -2.69
#